data_AF-A0A182WCH2-F1
#
_entry.id   AF-A0A182WCH2-F1
#
_cell.length_a   1.000
_cell.length_b   1.000
_cell.length_c   1.000
_cell.angle_alpha   90.00
_cell.angle_beta   90.00
_cell.angle_gamma   90.00
#
_symmetry.space_group_name_H-M   'P 1'
#
loop_
_entity.id
_entity.type
_entity.pdbx_description
1 polymer ?
#
loop_
_entity_poly.entity_id
_entity_poly.type
_entity_poly.pdbx_seq_one_letter_code
_entity_poly.pdbx_strand_id
1 'polypeptide(L)'
;MKSPLAFLLVLLVTLIGLFGSAQTACGPNPRCPSDASNYLLPHPDCTQYYVCNQGTACEQSCPPGQHFNSYHRQCEAPETACCDIFIPCNPTE
;
A
#
# COMPACT_ATOMS: atom_id res chain seq x y z
N MET A 1 -29.76 1.36 -34.89
CA MET A 1 -29.26 2.70 -35.26
C MET A 1 -28.74 3.37 -33.99
N LYS A 2 -27.47 3.17 -33.63
CA LYS A 2 -26.88 3.73 -32.40
C LYS A 2 -26.28 5.09 -32.77
N SER A 3 -26.75 6.16 -32.11
CA SER A 3 -26.41 7.55 -32.44
C SER A 3 -24.89 7.74 -32.47
N PRO A 4 -24.30 8.33 -33.53
CA PRO A 4 -22.86 8.57 -33.61
C PRO A 4 -22.35 9.47 -32.47
N LEU A 5 -23.26 10.29 -31.91
CA LEU A 5 -23.01 11.13 -30.74
C LEU A 5 -22.70 10.30 -29.48
N ALA A 6 -23.36 9.14 -29.32
CA ALA A 6 -23.13 8.26 -28.17
C ALA A 6 -21.76 7.56 -28.25
N PHE A 7 -21.31 7.20 -29.45
CA PHE A 7 -19.97 6.62 -29.64
C PHE A 7 -18.85 7.64 -29.42
N LEU A 8 -19.04 8.88 -29.86
CA LEU A 8 -18.11 9.98 -29.61
C LEU A 8 -17.97 10.29 -28.11
N LEU A 9 -19.09 10.31 -27.37
CA LEU A 9 -19.05 10.51 -25.92
C LEU A 9 -18.34 9.37 -25.18
N VAL A 10 -18.57 8.11 -25.59
CA VAL A 10 -17.89 6.94 -24.99
C VAL A 10 -16.38 6.99 -25.26
N LEU A 11 -15.96 7.32 -26.48
CA LEU A 11 -14.54 7.48 -26.83
C LEU A 11 -13.86 8.58 -25.99
N LEU A 12 -14.51 9.72 -25.81
CA LEU A 12 -13.99 10.82 -24.99
C LEU A 12 -13.82 10.40 -23.52
N VAL A 13 -14.80 9.68 -22.95
CA VAL A 13 -14.71 9.18 -21.56
C VAL A 13 -13.59 8.16 -21.40
N THR A 14 -13.37 7.27 -22.38
CA THR A 14 -12.27 6.30 -22.33
C THR A 14 -10.88 6.94 -22.49
N LEU A 15 -10.74 8.01 -23.29
CA LEU A 15 -9.47 8.74 -23.42
C LEU A 15 -9.12 9.50 -22.15
N ILE A 16 -10.12 10.01 -21.41
CA ILE A 16 -9.94 10.69 -20.12
C ILE A 16 -9.65 9.66 -19.01
N GLY A 17 -10.25 8.46 -19.07
CA GLY A 17 -10.08 7.38 -18.10
C GLY A 17 -8.74 6.61 -18.16
N LEU A 18 -7.88 6.88 -19.14
CA LEU A 18 -6.53 6.30 -19.23
C LEU A 18 -5.55 6.88 -18.19
N PHE A 19 -5.94 7.96 -17.51
CA PHE A 19 -5.34 8.36 -16.24
C PHE A 19 -6.02 7.57 -15.11
N GLY A 20 -5.89 6.24 -15.16
CA GLY A 20 -6.32 5.39 -14.05
C GLY A 20 -5.63 5.89 -12.79
N SER A 21 -6.41 6.41 -11.85
CA SER A 21 -5.92 6.77 -10.53
C SER A 21 -5.15 5.56 -9.99
N ALA A 22 -3.88 5.76 -9.67
CA ALA A 22 -3.12 4.80 -8.88
C ALA A 22 -3.92 4.61 -7.59
N GLN A 23 -4.66 3.52 -7.50
CA GLN A 23 -5.42 3.19 -6.31
C GLN A 23 -4.40 2.67 -5.31
N THR A 24 -3.73 3.59 -4.60
CA THR A 24 -3.26 3.29 -3.26
C THR A 24 -4.48 2.83 -2.50
N ALA A 25 -4.58 1.53 -2.21
CA ALA A 25 -5.72 0.95 -1.52
C ALA A 25 -5.74 1.53 -0.10
N CYS A 26 -6.59 2.53 0.12
CA CYS A 26 -6.80 3.17 1.40
C CYS A 26 -8.18 2.82 1.93
N GLY A 27 -8.28 2.47 3.21
CA GLY A 27 -9.55 2.17 3.86
C GLY A 27 -9.50 2.31 5.38
N PRO A 28 -10.66 2.44 6.05
CA PRO A 28 -10.72 2.43 7.51
C PRO A 28 -10.11 1.16 8.08
N ASN A 29 -9.23 1.30 9.08
CA ASN A 29 -8.61 0.16 9.76
C ASN A 29 -8.62 0.41 11.27
N PRO A 30 -9.27 -0.45 12.08
CA PRO A 30 -9.36 -0.25 13.53
C PRO A 30 -8.01 -0.31 14.25
N ARG A 31 -6.96 -0.83 13.60
CA ARG A 31 -5.59 -0.81 14.12
C ARG A 31 -4.90 0.55 13.92
N CYS A 32 -5.41 1.40 13.03
CA CYS A 32 -4.90 2.74 12.85
C CYS A 32 -5.45 3.65 13.96
N PRO A 33 -4.60 4.38 14.69
CA PRO A 33 -5.07 5.36 15.66
C PRO A 33 -5.82 6.51 14.96
N SER A 34 -6.93 6.95 15.53
CA SER A 34 -7.71 8.08 15.03
C SER A 34 -7.00 9.42 15.23
N ASP A 35 -6.13 9.51 16.26
CA ASP A 35 -5.45 10.75 16.65
C ASP A 35 -4.00 10.83 16.14
N ALA A 36 -3.56 9.83 15.35
CA ALA A 36 -2.21 9.78 14.81
C ALA A 36 -2.19 9.91 13.28
N SER A 37 -1.12 10.51 12.77
CA SER A 37 -0.81 10.60 11.34
C SER A 37 0.57 10.01 11.08
N ASN A 38 0.76 9.40 9.91
CA ASN A 38 1.99 8.73 9.49
C ASN A 38 2.43 7.59 10.44
N TYR A 39 1.47 6.94 11.08
CA TYR A 39 1.75 5.75 11.91
C TYR A 39 1.86 4.53 11.00
N LEU A 40 2.90 3.70 11.17
CA LEU A 40 3.13 2.55 10.29
C LEU A 40 2.71 1.26 10.97
N LEU A 41 1.96 0.42 10.25
CA LEU A 41 1.53 -0.89 10.70
C LEU A 41 2.07 -2.00 9.79
N PRO A 42 2.34 -3.20 10.33
CA PRO A 42 2.70 -4.35 9.52
C PRO A 42 1.53 -4.82 8.67
N HIS A 43 1.83 -5.22 7.44
CA HIS A 43 0.94 -5.93 6.53
C HIS A 43 1.23 -7.46 6.61
N PRO A 44 0.25 -8.35 6.32
CA PRO A 44 0.49 -9.80 6.30
C PRO A 44 1.53 -10.26 5.26
N ASP A 45 1.56 -9.61 4.10
CA ASP A 45 2.68 -9.68 3.14
C ASP A 45 3.83 -8.80 3.64
N CYS A 46 4.97 -9.44 3.92
CA CYS A 46 6.17 -8.80 4.46
C CYS A 46 6.78 -7.74 3.53
N THR A 47 6.51 -7.80 2.24
CA THR A 47 6.97 -6.79 1.27
C THR A 47 6.10 -5.54 1.27
N GLN A 48 5.11 -5.46 2.16
CA GLN A 48 4.16 -4.37 2.26
C GLN A 48 4.01 -3.89 3.71
N TYR A 49 3.45 -2.70 3.86
CA TYR A 49 3.09 -2.09 5.14
C TYR A 49 1.92 -1.13 4.94
N TYR A 50 1.27 -0.74 6.04
CA TYR A 50 0.23 0.29 5.99
C TYR A 50 0.76 1.61 6.52
N VAL A 51 0.45 2.70 5.82
CA VAL A 51 0.56 4.07 6.35
C VAL A 51 -0.81 4.49 6.88
N CYS A 52 -0.88 4.71 8.19
CA CYS A 52 -2.08 5.19 8.85
C CYS A 52 -2.15 6.72 8.87
N ASN A 53 -3.33 7.25 8.60
CA ASN A 53 -3.69 8.62 8.86
C ASN A 53 -5.13 8.69 9.40
N GLN A 54 -5.30 9.11 10.64
CA GLN A 54 -6.60 9.34 11.28
C GLN A 54 -7.58 8.18 11.10
N GLY A 55 -7.16 6.97 11.51
CA GLY A 55 -7.99 5.75 11.41
C GLY A 55 -8.08 5.11 10.01
N THR A 56 -7.47 5.72 8.99
CA THR A 56 -7.40 5.16 7.62
C THR A 56 -6.03 4.55 7.36
N ALA A 57 -5.98 3.30 6.93
CA ALA A 57 -4.77 2.61 6.47
C ALA A 57 -4.66 2.68 4.95
N CYS A 58 -3.51 3.08 4.44
CA CYS A 58 -3.15 3.00 3.02
C CYS A 58 -2.04 1.98 2.83
N GLU A 59 -2.22 1.01 1.92
CA GLU A 59 -1.19 0.04 1.57
C GLU A 59 -0.01 0.71 0.85
N GLN A 60 1.19 0.29 1.22
CA GLN A 60 2.45 0.68 0.60
C GLN A 60 3.35 -0.54 0.45
N SER A 61 4.18 -0.53 -0.58
CA SER A 61 5.20 -1.56 -0.80
C SER A 61 6.56 -1.10 -0.31
N CYS A 62 7.31 -2.00 0.30
CA CYS A 62 8.72 -1.81 0.53
C CYS A 62 9.51 -1.79 -0.80
N PRO A 63 10.72 -1.21 -0.82
CA PRO A 63 11.62 -1.34 -1.96
C PRO A 63 11.84 -2.82 -2.31
N PRO A 64 12.14 -3.14 -3.59
CA PRO A 64 12.35 -4.52 -4.02
C PRO A 64 13.39 -5.25 -3.16
N GLY A 65 13.04 -6.45 -2.68
CA GLY A 65 13.89 -7.27 -1.84
C GLY A 65 13.97 -6.86 -0.36
N GLN A 66 13.15 -5.90 0.09
CA GLN A 66 13.07 -5.51 1.49
C GLN A 66 11.74 -5.92 2.13
N HIS A 67 11.79 -6.20 3.42
CA HIS A 67 10.62 -6.50 4.24
C HIS A 67 10.40 -5.39 5.28
N PHE A 68 9.15 -5.18 5.68
CA PHE A 68 8.82 -4.20 6.70
C PHE A 68 9.18 -4.72 8.11
N ASN A 69 10.08 -4.01 8.79
CA ASN A 69 10.37 -4.22 10.21
C ASN A 69 9.36 -3.44 11.06
N SER A 70 8.47 -4.13 11.77
CA SER A 70 7.46 -3.47 12.61
C SER A 70 8.01 -2.81 13.87
N TYR A 71 9.20 -3.22 14.33
CA TYR A 71 9.85 -2.66 15.51
C TYR A 71 10.54 -1.32 15.16
N HIS A 72 11.36 -1.30 14.11
CA HIS A 72 12.01 -0.07 13.60
C HIS A 72 11.06 0.81 12.79
N ARG A 73 9.91 0.27 12.35
CA ARG A 73 8.93 0.93 11.47
C ARG A 73 9.56 1.42 10.17
N GLN A 74 10.33 0.55 9.52
CA GLN A 74 10.96 0.85 8.23
C GLN A 74 11.19 -0.43 7.42
N CYS A 75 11.44 -0.29 6.13
CA CYS A 75 11.82 -1.41 5.28
C CYS A 75 13.31 -1.72 5.46
N GLU A 76 13.63 -2.99 5.66
CA GLU A 76 14.98 -3.51 5.89
C GLU A 76 15.21 -4.80 5.12
N ALA A 77 16.43 -5.33 5.15
CA ALA A 77 16.71 -6.66 4.62
C ALA A 77 15.84 -7.72 5.34
N PRO A 78 15.38 -8.78 4.65
CA PRO A 78 14.49 -9.78 5.23
C PRO A 78 14.97 -10.40 6.54
N GLU A 79 16.27 -10.69 6.64
CA GLU A 79 16.93 -11.23 7.83
C GLU A 79 16.94 -10.25 9.01
N THR A 80 16.92 -8.94 8.76
CA THR A 80 16.89 -7.91 9.80
C THR A 80 15.45 -7.55 10.19
N ALA A 81 14.56 -7.51 9.20
CA ALA A 81 13.14 -7.17 9.41
C ALA A 81 12.38 -8.24 10.20
N CYS A 82 12.82 -9.50 10.11
CA CYS A 82 12.28 -10.64 10.86
C CYS A 82 10.76 -10.81 10.71
N CYS A 83 10.20 -10.43 9.55
CA CYS A 83 8.78 -10.55 9.26
C CYS A 83 8.38 -11.95 8.76
N ASP A 84 9.22 -12.56 7.93
CA ASP A 84 8.93 -13.84 7.27
C ASP A 84 9.47 -15.01 8.10
N ILE A 85 8.58 -15.93 8.49
CA ILE A 85 8.91 -17.11 9.30
C ILE A 85 9.79 -18.13 8.57
N PHE A 86 9.90 -18.05 7.24
CA PHE A 86 10.75 -18.93 6.43
C PHE A 86 12.17 -18.39 6.26
N ILE A 87 12.44 -17.16 6.69
CA ILE A 87 13.76 -16.52 6.62
C ILE A 87 14.34 -16.44 8.04
N PRO A 88 15.56 -16.97 8.28
CA PRO A 88 16.21 -16.84 9.58
C PRO A 88 16.40 -15.37 9.97
N CYS A 89 15.87 -15.01 11.13
CA CYS A 89 16.04 -13.69 11.73
C CYS A 89 17.47 -13.53 12.29
N ASN A 90 18.20 -12.54 11.79
CA ASN A 90 19.53 -12.15 12.22
C ASN A 90 19.64 -10.60 12.28
N PRO A 91 19.07 -9.97 13.32
CA PRO A 91 19.14 -8.53 13.48
C PRO A 91 20.58 -8.12 13.81
N THR A 92 21.17 -7.28 12.96
CA THR A 92 22.41 -6.58 13.28
C THR A 92 22.06 -5.44 14.23
N GLU A 93 22.52 -5.56 15.49
CA GLU A 93 22.44 -4.52 16.53
C GLU A 93 23.07 -3.19 16.11
#